data_AF-A0A316B0I8-F1
#
_entry.id   AF-A0A316B0I8-F1
#
_cell.length_a   1.000
_cell.length_b   1.000
_cell.length_c   1.000
_cell.angle_alpha   90.00
_cell.angle_beta   90.00
_cell.angle_gamma   90.00
#
_symmetry.space_group_name_H-M   'P 1'
#
loop_
_entity.id
_entity.type
_entity.pdbx_description
1 polymer ?
#
loop_
_entity_poly.entity_id
_entity_poly.type
_entity_poly.pdbx_seq_one_letter_code
_entity_poly.pdbx_strand_id
1 'polypeptide(L)'
;MSEVKENEKSKDGLPKFDWAKFQRDRFTYDWQFYSEKHQHYFEYSEDMLYQDGAILHGEEKIDCVEVELYKSPEKPPYDFYIHYSNWQLGLRVDFFKEVFDERAFVEGYQPQHKYVRLVIPQKIHHEILNVINDFELLRIRDLLLEVIATAQDTYIREVAFWEKPENQKLITTAEKETKKAIQVIEQSGVDMKSWRQFEGKIRPHLDHINFVFNTGTIKLEHEWLAREFIENMKRAYEDMHYKDWKKDLARYPNRFEENAHKSKFKYRLAKSYYNLFSNAKFFEVTKKTPYPNRLMLCIAKLIEFSLIPVGDWNETDDVKIRHIRNWLKRNDLEPKLTFADVPADIEKLGQYFELNFLEMANATKRADAISTAFFVCQRFDIPDLLPDLIHVATCIIETNWLVGHQMTSNSRMNEPHIPEIEAFRKLMNGIKDKSKVTSLKFKLEGDETEHEISSRLPLFLIEKALKEYYEGYRVEFDCDIVPTTYKKNKDGSIRIDKEPRINLPHERHLVRLVHSLYNFLKDHSGIEEGEILPGQQYYEIIGLLFKETWVFYQKYLDDRAVVEQVKEWHNLSPET
;
A
#
# COMPACT_ATOMS: atom_id res chain seq x y z
N MET A 1 -39.76 13.50 15.55
CA MET A 1 -39.53 14.85 16.09
C MET A 1 -38.52 15.54 15.21
N SER A 2 -38.96 16.62 14.57
CA SER A 2 -38.24 17.38 13.54
C SER A 2 -37.16 18.26 14.16
N GLU A 3 -35.89 17.91 13.95
CA GLU A 3 -34.77 18.81 14.20
C GLU A 3 -34.35 19.48 12.88
N VAL A 4 -34.56 20.79 12.86
CA VAL A 4 -34.12 21.71 11.83
C VAL A 4 -32.59 21.72 11.86
N LYS A 5 -31.94 21.19 10.83
CA LYS A 5 -30.49 21.36 10.62
C LYS A 5 -30.24 22.80 10.16
N GLU A 6 -29.82 23.66 11.07
CA GLU A 6 -29.21 24.94 10.71
C GLU A 6 -27.90 24.68 9.95
N ASN A 7 -27.87 25.12 8.69
CA ASN A 7 -26.68 25.14 7.87
C ASN A 7 -25.70 26.20 8.39
N GLU A 8 -24.82 25.82 9.31
CA GLU A 8 -23.64 26.63 9.67
C GLU A 8 -22.68 26.72 8.47
N LYS A 9 -22.70 27.87 7.78
CA LYS A 9 -21.73 28.19 6.72
C LYS A 9 -20.34 28.40 7.31
N SER A 10 -19.32 27.83 6.67
CA SER A 10 -17.92 28.15 6.99
C SER A 10 -17.60 29.60 6.55
N LYS A 11 -16.60 30.24 7.18
CA LYS A 11 -16.21 31.65 6.97
C LYS A 11 -15.81 32.00 5.52
N ASP A 12 -15.65 31.03 4.64
CA ASP A 12 -15.22 31.22 3.25
C ASP A 12 -16.32 30.97 2.20
N GLY A 13 -17.60 30.90 2.62
CA GLY A 13 -18.73 30.74 1.69
C GLY A 13 -18.86 29.34 1.06
N LEU A 14 -17.90 28.45 1.34
CA LEU A 14 -17.98 27.03 1.00
C LEU A 14 -18.80 26.28 2.07
N PRO A 15 -19.69 25.35 1.66
CA PRO A 15 -20.38 24.49 2.61
C PRO A 15 -19.36 23.72 3.44
N LYS A 16 -19.58 23.66 4.75
CA LYS A 16 -18.75 22.88 5.67
C LYS A 16 -18.79 21.42 5.20
N PHE A 17 -17.61 20.81 5.02
CA PHE A 17 -17.53 19.41 4.62
C PHE A 17 -18.24 18.55 5.66
N ASP A 18 -19.28 17.83 5.23
CA ASP A 18 -20.07 16.96 6.10
C ASP A 18 -19.34 15.62 6.25
N TRP A 19 -18.52 15.52 7.29
CA TRP A 19 -17.81 14.29 7.62
C TRP A 19 -18.76 13.10 7.86
N ALA A 20 -19.96 13.33 8.39
CA ALA A 20 -20.92 12.26 8.65
C ALA A 20 -21.50 11.73 7.33
N LYS A 21 -21.82 12.62 6.40
CA LYS A 21 -22.23 12.24 5.04
C LYS A 21 -21.10 11.52 4.31
N PHE A 22 -19.89 12.06 4.32
CA PHE A 22 -18.74 11.41 3.66
C PHE A 22 -18.46 10.01 4.21
N GLN A 23 -18.48 9.84 5.54
CA GLN A 23 -18.31 8.51 6.15
C GLN A 23 -19.46 7.57 5.78
N ARG A 24 -20.70 8.06 5.74
CA ARG A 24 -21.85 7.28 5.27
C ARG A 24 -21.64 6.82 3.84
N ASP A 25 -21.35 7.73 2.93
CA ASP A 25 -21.20 7.45 1.50
C ASP A 25 -19.99 6.53 1.24
N ARG A 26 -18.91 6.66 2.01
CA ARG A 26 -17.72 5.80 1.92
C ARG A 26 -18.01 4.31 2.15
N PHE A 27 -18.97 3.98 3.00
CA PHE A 27 -19.34 2.59 3.33
C PHE A 27 -20.68 2.16 2.71
N THR A 28 -21.21 2.96 1.78
CA THR A 28 -22.38 2.63 0.96
C THR A 28 -21.91 2.17 -0.42
N TYR A 29 -22.56 1.13 -0.96
CA TYR A 29 -22.41 0.73 -2.35
C TYR A 29 -23.72 0.90 -3.11
N ASP A 30 -23.68 1.66 -4.20
CA ASP A 30 -24.79 1.82 -5.12
C ASP A 30 -24.66 0.77 -6.23
N TRP A 31 -25.69 -0.05 -6.40
CA TRP A 31 -25.66 -1.16 -7.35
C TRP A 31 -25.51 -0.65 -8.78
N GLN A 32 -24.84 -1.42 -9.64
CA GLN A 32 -24.54 -1.00 -11.00
C GLN A 32 -25.17 -1.94 -12.04
N PHE A 33 -25.22 -1.49 -13.31
CA PHE A 33 -25.56 -2.30 -14.49
C PHE A 33 -24.71 -1.92 -15.69
N TYR A 34 -24.61 -2.83 -16.66
CA TYR A 34 -23.90 -2.57 -17.91
C TYR A 34 -24.86 -2.09 -19.01
N SER A 35 -24.58 -0.95 -19.63
CA SER A 35 -25.29 -0.46 -20.80
C SER A 35 -24.52 -0.81 -22.07
N GLU A 36 -25.06 -1.75 -22.86
CA GLU A 36 -24.46 -2.13 -24.15
C GLU A 36 -24.33 -0.93 -25.11
N LYS A 37 -25.33 -0.04 -25.11
CA LYS A 37 -25.38 1.16 -25.95
C LYS A 37 -24.19 2.08 -25.73
N HIS A 38 -23.77 2.25 -24.48
CA HIS A 38 -22.66 3.15 -24.11
C HIS A 38 -21.36 2.38 -23.82
N GLN A 39 -21.40 1.05 -23.89
CA GLN A 39 -20.31 0.15 -23.50
C GLN A 39 -19.72 0.48 -22.11
N HIS A 40 -20.59 0.85 -21.17
CA HIS A 40 -20.20 1.41 -19.88
C HIS A 40 -21.10 0.91 -18.74
N TYR A 41 -20.59 0.96 -17.51
CA TYR A 41 -21.32 0.60 -16.29
C TYR A 41 -21.93 1.85 -15.65
N PHE A 42 -23.19 1.78 -15.22
CA PHE A 42 -23.92 2.89 -14.61
C PHE A 42 -24.46 2.48 -13.25
N GLU A 43 -24.48 3.42 -12.31
CA GLU A 43 -25.12 3.26 -11.01
C GLU A 43 -26.64 3.38 -11.14
N TYR A 44 -27.36 2.50 -10.44
CA TYR A 44 -28.79 2.70 -10.18
C TYR A 44 -28.96 3.85 -9.20
N SER A 45 -29.84 4.79 -9.52
CA SER A 45 -30.12 5.96 -8.69
C SER A 45 -31.62 6.22 -8.69
N GLU A 46 -32.15 6.57 -7.51
CA GLU A 46 -33.58 6.87 -7.33
C GLU A 46 -34.03 8.10 -8.11
N ASP A 47 -33.11 9.04 -8.39
CA ASP A 47 -33.48 10.33 -8.98
C ASP A 47 -33.05 10.51 -10.43
N MET A 48 -31.93 9.95 -10.89
CA MET A 48 -31.49 9.84 -12.30
C MET A 48 -30.24 8.95 -12.41
N LEU A 49 -30.14 8.15 -13.46
CA LEU A 49 -28.90 7.47 -13.85
C LEU A 49 -27.80 8.51 -14.09
N TYR A 50 -26.76 8.52 -13.26
CA TYR A 50 -25.72 9.57 -13.26
C TYR A 50 -24.32 8.99 -13.48
N GLN A 51 -23.61 9.46 -14.51
CA GLN A 51 -22.29 10.12 -14.36
C GLN A 51 -21.83 10.79 -15.68
N ASP A 52 -20.96 11.81 -15.59
CA ASP A 52 -20.39 12.63 -16.69
C ASP A 52 -21.33 13.55 -17.49
N GLY A 53 -22.32 14.14 -16.81
CA GLY A 53 -23.12 15.23 -17.41
C GLY A 53 -24.10 14.79 -18.51
N ALA A 54 -24.19 13.49 -18.78
CA ALA A 54 -25.20 12.92 -19.66
C ALA A 54 -26.33 12.33 -18.81
N ILE A 55 -27.47 13.02 -18.78
CA ILE A 55 -28.73 12.41 -18.33
C ILE A 55 -29.11 11.37 -19.38
N LEU A 56 -29.24 10.10 -18.98
CA LEU A 56 -29.87 9.09 -19.82
C LEU A 56 -31.38 9.37 -19.85
N HIS A 57 -31.79 10.30 -20.72
CA HIS A 57 -33.20 10.57 -20.97
C HIS A 57 -33.86 9.32 -21.59
N GLY A 58 -34.83 8.75 -20.88
CA GLY A 58 -35.71 7.69 -21.40
C GLY A 58 -35.60 6.31 -20.76
N GLU A 59 -34.77 6.11 -19.74
CA GLU A 59 -34.80 4.88 -18.95
C GLU A 59 -35.78 5.03 -17.76
N GLU A 60 -36.60 3.99 -17.52
CA GLU A 60 -37.63 3.98 -16.48
C GLU A 60 -37.02 4.18 -15.09
N LYS A 61 -37.72 4.89 -14.22
CA LYS A 61 -37.34 5.02 -12.80
C LYS A 61 -37.33 3.62 -12.18
N ILE A 62 -36.19 3.22 -11.59
CA ILE A 62 -36.05 1.91 -10.95
C ILE A 62 -36.10 2.10 -9.45
N ASP A 63 -37.09 1.46 -8.81
CA ASP A 63 -37.24 1.49 -7.36
C ASP A 63 -36.08 0.72 -6.70
N CYS A 64 -35.30 1.47 -5.91
CA CYS A 64 -34.19 0.93 -5.13
C CYS A 64 -34.59 0.78 -3.66
N VAL A 65 -33.90 -0.09 -2.93
CA VAL A 65 -34.04 -0.27 -1.49
C VAL A 65 -32.68 -0.09 -0.80
N GLU A 66 -32.67 0.61 0.33
CA GLU A 66 -31.49 0.72 1.20
C GLU A 66 -31.45 -0.49 2.15
N VAL A 67 -30.36 -1.26 2.09
CA VAL A 67 -30.12 -2.45 2.91
C VAL A 67 -28.94 -2.18 3.84
N GLU A 68 -29.20 -2.13 5.15
CA GLU A 68 -28.15 -2.06 6.17
C GLU A 68 -27.66 -3.47 6.53
N LEU A 69 -26.35 -3.70 6.40
CA LEU A 69 -25.67 -4.96 6.71
C LEU A 69 -25.13 -4.93 8.14
N TYR A 70 -25.05 -6.10 8.78
CA TYR A 70 -24.47 -6.26 10.13
C TYR A 70 -25.13 -5.37 11.20
N LYS A 71 -26.42 -5.06 11.00
CA LYS A 71 -27.17 -4.15 11.88
C LYS A 71 -27.30 -4.72 13.28
N SER A 72 -26.67 -4.05 14.24
CA SER A 72 -26.88 -4.30 15.66
C SER A 72 -28.30 -3.91 16.08
N PRO A 73 -28.89 -4.61 17.07
CA PRO A 73 -30.18 -4.21 17.63
C PRO A 73 -30.05 -2.83 18.29
N GLU A 74 -31.16 -2.09 18.35
CA GLU A 74 -31.16 -0.77 19.02
C GLU A 74 -30.92 -0.86 20.54
N LYS A 75 -31.16 -2.04 21.14
CA LYS A 75 -31.02 -2.29 22.57
C LYS A 75 -30.23 -3.57 22.85
N PRO A 76 -29.56 -3.69 24.00
CA PRO A 76 -28.81 -4.89 24.39
C PRO A 76 -29.66 -6.17 24.35
N PRO A 77 -29.04 -7.37 24.23
CA PRO A 77 -27.60 -7.62 24.29
C PRO A 77 -26.87 -7.47 22.94
N TYR A 78 -25.71 -6.79 22.96
CA TYR A 78 -24.89 -6.56 21.76
C TYR A 78 -23.89 -7.70 21.48
N ASP A 79 -23.45 -8.43 22.50
CA ASP A 79 -22.32 -9.37 22.41
C ASP A 79 -22.53 -10.45 21.35
N PHE A 80 -23.75 -10.99 21.22
CA PHE A 80 -24.08 -11.96 20.18
C PHE A 80 -23.88 -11.37 18.77
N TYR A 81 -24.32 -10.13 18.55
CA TYR A 81 -24.22 -9.44 17.26
C TYR A 81 -22.78 -9.07 16.92
N ILE A 82 -22.01 -8.60 17.92
CA ILE A 82 -20.58 -8.33 17.77
C ILE A 82 -19.86 -9.63 17.40
N HIS A 83 -20.13 -10.72 18.12
CA HIS A 83 -19.52 -12.02 17.83
C HIS A 83 -19.91 -12.53 16.44
N TYR A 84 -21.17 -12.38 16.04
CA TYR A 84 -21.69 -12.81 14.75
C TYR A 84 -21.12 -11.99 13.58
N SER A 85 -21.02 -10.66 13.73
CA SER A 85 -20.36 -9.79 12.75
C SER A 85 -18.87 -10.12 12.63
N ASN A 86 -18.17 -10.29 13.76
CA ASN A 86 -16.76 -10.70 13.77
C ASN A 86 -16.55 -12.09 13.15
N TRP A 87 -17.48 -13.03 13.34
CA TRP A 87 -17.43 -14.33 12.69
C TRP A 87 -17.56 -14.23 11.17
N GLN A 88 -18.51 -13.42 10.67
CA GLN A 88 -18.63 -13.17 9.23
C GLN A 88 -17.42 -12.41 8.65
N LEU A 89 -16.85 -11.46 9.41
CA LEU A 89 -15.59 -10.83 9.05
C LEU A 89 -14.45 -11.87 8.96
N GLY A 90 -14.38 -12.80 9.92
CA GLY A 90 -13.46 -13.94 9.87
C GLY A 90 -13.61 -14.77 8.59
N LEU A 91 -14.84 -15.11 8.20
CA LEU A 91 -15.10 -15.81 6.94
C LEU A 91 -14.66 -14.99 5.71
N ARG A 92 -14.92 -13.67 5.69
CA ARG A 92 -14.44 -12.78 4.62
C ARG A 92 -12.91 -12.85 4.51
N VAL A 93 -12.22 -12.74 5.65
CA VAL A 93 -10.76 -12.80 5.74
C VAL A 93 -10.24 -14.15 5.25
N ASP A 94 -10.76 -15.24 5.79
CA ASP A 94 -10.24 -16.59 5.55
C ASP A 94 -10.41 -17.03 4.09
N PHE A 95 -11.49 -16.59 3.43
CA PHE A 95 -11.84 -17.07 2.10
C PHE A 95 -11.65 -16.05 0.97
N PHE A 96 -11.72 -14.75 1.24
CA PHE A 96 -11.75 -13.72 0.19
C PHE A 96 -10.61 -12.69 0.24
N LYS A 97 -9.73 -12.70 1.26
CA LYS A 97 -8.61 -11.75 1.33
C LYS A 97 -7.74 -11.75 0.07
N GLU A 98 -7.48 -12.93 -0.51
CA GLU A 98 -6.68 -13.10 -1.74
C GLU A 98 -7.37 -12.56 -3.00
N VAL A 99 -8.69 -12.28 -2.92
CA VAL A 99 -9.50 -11.76 -4.02
C VAL A 99 -9.67 -10.25 -3.92
N PHE A 100 -9.90 -9.71 -2.72
CA PHE A 100 -10.29 -8.31 -2.54
C PHE A 100 -9.21 -7.42 -1.92
N ASP A 101 -8.27 -7.98 -1.15
CA ASP A 101 -7.38 -7.19 -0.29
C ASP A 101 -5.94 -7.18 -0.82
N GLU A 102 -5.73 -7.04 -2.14
CA GLU A 102 -4.41 -7.20 -2.78
C GLU A 102 -3.32 -6.24 -2.27
N ARG A 103 -3.69 -5.02 -1.85
CA ARG A 103 -2.76 -4.04 -1.27
C ARG A 103 -2.44 -4.30 0.20
N ALA A 104 -3.31 -5.01 0.91
CA ALA A 104 -3.10 -5.32 2.31
C ALA A 104 -1.88 -6.22 2.55
N PHE A 105 -1.48 -7.00 1.54
CA PHE A 105 -0.27 -7.81 1.58
C PHE A 105 1.02 -6.98 1.50
N VAL A 106 0.94 -5.73 1.06
CA VAL A 106 2.08 -4.79 0.96
C VAL A 106 2.07 -3.77 2.08
N GLU A 107 0.89 -3.36 2.55
CA GLU A 107 0.70 -2.22 3.48
C GLU A 107 0.36 -2.65 4.92
N GLY A 108 0.20 -3.95 5.16
CA GLY A 108 -0.29 -4.50 6.43
C GLY A 108 -1.80 -4.64 6.43
N TYR A 109 -2.28 -5.85 6.77
CA TYR A 109 -3.71 -6.16 6.72
C TYR A 109 -4.43 -5.79 8.00
N GLN A 110 -5.42 -4.89 7.90
CA GLN A 110 -6.41 -4.63 8.94
C GLN A 110 -7.79 -5.08 8.44
N PRO A 111 -8.34 -6.19 8.96
CA PRO A 111 -9.60 -6.72 8.48
C PRO A 111 -10.75 -5.78 8.83
N GLN A 112 -11.55 -5.41 7.83
CA GLN A 112 -12.77 -4.61 7.99
C GLN A 112 -13.81 -5.00 6.94
N HIS A 113 -15.09 -4.77 7.25
CA HIS A 113 -16.14 -4.81 6.25
C HIS A 113 -15.98 -3.62 5.29
N LYS A 114 -16.07 -3.86 3.99
CA LYS A 114 -15.91 -2.82 2.95
C LYS A 114 -17.17 -1.97 2.83
N TYR A 115 -18.32 -2.63 2.78
CA TYR A 115 -19.63 -1.98 2.69
C TYR A 115 -20.53 -2.45 3.82
N VAL A 116 -21.22 -1.51 4.46
CA VAL A 116 -22.21 -1.79 5.51
C VAL A 116 -23.61 -1.30 5.12
N ARG A 117 -23.73 -0.62 3.97
CA ARG A 117 -25.01 -0.23 3.37
C ARG A 117 -24.98 -0.50 1.87
N LEU A 118 -26.10 -0.95 1.32
CA LEU A 118 -26.28 -1.17 -0.11
C LEU A 118 -27.53 -0.44 -0.59
N VAL A 119 -27.45 0.22 -1.74
CA VAL A 119 -28.62 0.72 -2.48
C VAL A 119 -28.78 -0.17 -3.71
N ILE A 120 -29.84 -0.98 -3.72
CA ILE A 120 -30.01 -2.05 -4.71
C ILE A 120 -31.42 -2.03 -5.30
N PRO A 121 -31.60 -2.26 -6.62
CA PRO A 121 -32.93 -2.42 -7.21
C PRO A 121 -33.73 -3.50 -6.50
N GLN A 122 -34.98 -3.22 -6.17
CA GLN A 122 -35.82 -4.12 -5.38
C GLN A 122 -35.94 -5.51 -6.01
N LYS A 123 -36.04 -5.57 -7.35
CA LYS A 123 -36.10 -6.83 -8.10
C LYS A 123 -34.84 -7.67 -7.92
N ILE A 124 -33.67 -7.07 -8.10
CA ILE A 124 -32.37 -7.75 -7.97
C ILE A 124 -32.17 -8.22 -6.53
N HIS A 125 -32.52 -7.39 -5.55
CA HIS A 125 -32.46 -7.77 -4.14
C HIS A 125 -33.30 -9.00 -3.84
N HIS A 126 -34.55 -9.05 -4.32
CA HIS A 126 -35.39 -10.23 -4.15
C HIS A 126 -34.83 -11.48 -4.85
N GLU A 127 -34.25 -11.34 -6.04
CA GLU A 127 -33.60 -12.45 -6.75
C GLU A 127 -32.41 -13.01 -5.96
N ILE A 128 -31.57 -12.14 -5.40
CA ILE A 128 -30.45 -12.55 -4.54
C ILE A 128 -30.97 -13.28 -3.29
N LEU A 129 -31.99 -12.74 -2.62
CA LEU A 129 -32.56 -13.36 -1.43
C LEU A 129 -33.20 -14.72 -1.71
N ASN A 130 -33.88 -14.87 -2.85
CA ASN A 130 -34.42 -16.16 -3.29
C ASN A 130 -33.29 -17.17 -3.49
N VAL A 131 -32.20 -16.77 -4.15
CA VAL A 131 -31.01 -17.62 -4.32
C VAL A 131 -30.41 -18.00 -2.97
N ILE A 132 -30.20 -17.05 -2.06
CA ILE A 132 -29.69 -17.33 -0.70
C ILE A 132 -30.59 -18.32 0.05
N ASN A 133 -31.91 -18.19 -0.09
CA ASN A 133 -32.87 -19.07 0.56
C ASN A 133 -32.89 -20.48 -0.05
N ASP A 134 -32.92 -20.60 -1.38
CA ASP A 134 -32.94 -21.87 -2.12
C ASP A 134 -31.70 -22.74 -1.84
N PHE A 135 -30.57 -22.10 -1.51
CA PHE A 135 -29.32 -22.77 -1.14
C PHE A 135 -29.08 -22.80 0.38
N GLU A 136 -30.04 -22.41 1.21
CA GLU A 136 -29.97 -22.48 2.68
C GLU A 136 -28.83 -21.64 3.30
N LEU A 137 -28.48 -20.50 2.69
CA LEU A 137 -27.34 -19.66 3.06
C LEU A 137 -27.69 -18.43 3.93
N LEU A 138 -28.89 -18.39 4.52
CA LEU A 138 -29.37 -17.24 5.31
C LEU A 138 -28.43 -16.84 6.46
N ARG A 139 -27.70 -17.79 7.04
CA ARG A 139 -26.70 -17.56 8.12
C ARG A 139 -25.50 -16.71 7.70
N ILE A 140 -25.30 -16.47 6.42
CA ILE A 140 -24.22 -15.61 5.90
C ILE A 140 -24.77 -14.62 4.88
N ARG A 141 -26.06 -14.26 4.97
CA ARG A 141 -26.73 -13.35 4.04
C ARG A 141 -25.97 -12.04 3.88
N ASP A 142 -25.60 -11.41 5.00
CA ASP A 142 -24.95 -10.09 5.00
C ASP A 142 -23.57 -10.17 4.35
N LEU A 143 -22.79 -11.20 4.68
CA LEU A 143 -21.53 -11.49 4.02
C LEU A 143 -21.70 -11.72 2.51
N LEU A 144 -22.70 -12.49 2.07
CA LEU A 144 -22.91 -12.74 0.65
C LEU A 144 -23.27 -11.46 -0.11
N LEU A 145 -24.13 -10.62 0.46
CA LEU A 145 -24.48 -9.31 -0.09
C LEU A 145 -23.25 -8.39 -0.19
N GLU A 146 -22.44 -8.32 0.88
CA GLU A 146 -21.19 -7.55 0.88
C GLU A 146 -20.19 -8.07 -0.16
N VAL A 147 -20.02 -9.40 -0.27
CA VAL A 147 -19.08 -10.03 -1.20
C VAL A 147 -19.52 -9.78 -2.65
N ILE A 148 -20.81 -9.87 -2.97
CA ILE A 148 -21.31 -9.57 -4.32
C ILE A 148 -21.06 -8.09 -4.65
N ALA A 149 -21.41 -7.17 -3.75
CA ALA A 149 -21.18 -5.74 -3.94
C ALA A 149 -19.68 -5.43 -4.12
N THR A 150 -18.83 -6.01 -3.28
CA THR A 150 -17.38 -5.87 -3.35
C THR A 150 -16.83 -6.43 -4.66
N ALA A 151 -17.32 -7.59 -5.11
CA ALA A 151 -16.91 -8.21 -6.35
C ALA A 151 -17.35 -7.39 -7.58
N GLN A 152 -18.56 -6.84 -7.56
CA GLN A 152 -19.07 -5.96 -8.62
C GLN A 152 -18.22 -4.70 -8.74
N ASP A 153 -17.98 -4.01 -7.62
CA ASP A 153 -17.13 -2.80 -7.58
C ASP A 153 -15.71 -3.09 -8.09
N THR A 154 -15.10 -4.16 -7.60
CA THR A 154 -13.74 -4.56 -7.99
C THR A 154 -13.67 -4.92 -9.47
N TYR A 155 -14.66 -5.67 -9.97
CA TYR A 155 -14.69 -6.07 -11.36
C TYR A 155 -14.79 -4.86 -12.29
N ILE A 156 -15.70 -3.93 -11.99
CA ILE A 156 -15.96 -2.76 -12.84
C ILE A 156 -14.78 -1.79 -12.82
N ARG A 157 -14.26 -1.46 -11.63
CA ARG A 157 -13.18 -0.49 -11.47
C ARG A 157 -11.84 -1.01 -11.94
N GLU A 158 -11.56 -2.30 -11.72
CA GLU A 158 -10.21 -2.82 -11.82
C GLU A 158 -10.01 -3.95 -12.84
N VAL A 159 -11.04 -4.70 -13.22
CA VAL A 159 -10.87 -5.95 -14.00
C VAL A 159 -11.41 -5.84 -15.42
N ALA A 160 -12.62 -5.32 -15.61
CA ALA A 160 -13.35 -5.36 -16.88
C ALA A 160 -12.57 -4.71 -18.04
N PHE A 161 -11.81 -3.64 -17.75
CA PHE A 161 -10.93 -3.02 -18.74
C PHE A 161 -9.84 -3.98 -19.23
N TRP A 162 -9.19 -4.71 -18.33
CA TRP A 162 -8.07 -5.59 -18.65
C TRP A 162 -8.50 -6.90 -19.32
N GLU A 163 -9.74 -7.35 -19.15
CA GLU A 163 -10.24 -8.55 -19.86
C GLU A 163 -10.39 -8.36 -21.39
N LYS A 164 -10.38 -7.11 -21.89
CA LYS A 164 -10.45 -6.84 -23.32
C LYS A 164 -9.24 -7.44 -24.08
N PRO A 165 -9.44 -8.08 -25.25
CA PRO A 165 -8.35 -8.75 -25.99
C PRO A 165 -7.14 -7.86 -26.30
N GLU A 166 -7.38 -6.59 -26.61
CA GLU A 166 -6.34 -5.60 -26.92
C GLU A 166 -5.43 -5.34 -25.72
N ASN A 167 -6.01 -5.27 -24.51
CA ASN A 167 -5.27 -5.06 -23.26
C ASN A 167 -4.56 -6.33 -22.80
N GLN A 168 -5.17 -7.51 -23.01
CA GLN A 168 -4.51 -8.80 -22.77
C GLN A 168 -3.25 -8.98 -23.63
N LYS A 169 -3.24 -8.42 -24.85
CA LYS A 169 -2.05 -8.42 -25.70
C LYS A 169 -0.88 -7.67 -25.04
N LEU A 170 -1.14 -6.52 -24.40
CA LEU A 170 -0.10 -5.75 -23.70
C LEU A 170 0.58 -6.58 -22.61
N ILE A 171 -0.21 -7.31 -21.81
CA ILE A 171 0.28 -8.19 -20.74
C ILE A 171 1.12 -9.32 -21.32
N THR A 172 0.58 -10.05 -22.29
CA THR A 172 1.21 -11.26 -22.85
C THR A 172 2.45 -10.97 -23.70
N THR A 173 2.58 -9.77 -24.28
CA THR A 173 3.76 -9.41 -25.09
C THR A 173 4.85 -8.67 -24.31
N ALA A 174 4.57 -8.18 -23.09
CA ALA A 174 5.48 -7.31 -22.34
C ALA A 174 6.90 -7.89 -22.20
N GLU A 175 7.04 -9.15 -21.75
CA GLU A 175 8.35 -9.79 -21.58
C GLU A 175 9.14 -9.87 -22.89
N LYS A 176 8.46 -10.22 -23.99
CA LYS A 176 9.08 -10.33 -25.31
C LYS A 176 9.55 -8.97 -25.82
N GLU A 177 8.72 -7.93 -25.68
CA GLU A 177 9.08 -6.59 -26.14
C GLU A 177 10.16 -5.95 -25.26
N THR A 178 10.15 -6.20 -23.95
CA THR A 178 11.25 -5.81 -23.04
C THR A 178 12.59 -6.42 -23.45
N LYS A 179 12.63 -7.72 -23.78
CA LYS A 179 13.88 -8.37 -24.25
C LYS A 179 14.41 -7.72 -25.53
N LYS A 180 13.53 -7.37 -26.47
CA LYS A 180 13.93 -6.63 -27.68
C LYS A 180 14.46 -5.24 -27.35
N ALA A 181 13.83 -4.52 -26.44
CA ALA A 181 14.28 -3.18 -26.04
C ALA A 181 15.67 -3.21 -25.40
N ILE A 182 15.93 -4.17 -24.49
CA ILE A 182 17.25 -4.40 -23.91
C ILE A 182 18.28 -4.67 -25.03
N GLN A 183 17.93 -5.58 -25.96
CA GLN A 183 18.80 -5.92 -27.08
C GLN A 183 19.13 -4.71 -27.97
N VAL A 184 18.17 -3.82 -28.23
CA VAL A 184 18.40 -2.59 -29.00
C VAL A 184 19.40 -1.68 -28.29
N ILE A 185 19.23 -1.45 -26.99
CA ILE A 185 20.16 -0.62 -26.19
C ILE A 185 21.57 -1.24 -26.20
N GLU A 186 21.70 -2.54 -25.95
CA GLU A 186 22.99 -3.23 -25.95
C GLU A 186 23.70 -3.18 -27.31
N GLN A 187 22.96 -3.38 -28.41
CA GLN A 187 23.53 -3.35 -29.77
C GLN A 187 23.84 -1.94 -30.26
N SER A 188 23.16 -0.92 -29.74
CA SER A 188 23.37 0.49 -30.13
C SER A 188 24.74 1.07 -29.70
N GLY A 189 25.45 0.40 -28.77
CA GLY A 189 26.78 0.81 -28.34
C GLY A 189 26.85 2.01 -27.37
N VAL A 190 25.71 2.44 -26.80
CA VAL A 190 25.64 3.55 -25.83
C VAL A 190 26.51 3.33 -24.58
N ASP A 191 26.75 2.07 -24.18
CA ASP A 191 27.49 1.69 -22.97
C ASP A 191 28.99 1.39 -23.17
N MET A 192 29.55 1.59 -24.36
CA MET A 192 30.92 1.15 -24.64
C MET A 192 32.00 1.97 -23.91
N LYS A 193 32.38 1.52 -22.71
CA LYS A 193 33.44 2.12 -21.87
C LYS A 193 34.88 1.83 -22.33
N SER A 194 35.14 1.09 -23.41
CA SER A 194 36.52 1.05 -23.96
C SER A 194 36.59 0.75 -25.46
N TRP A 195 37.45 1.49 -26.17
CA TRP A 195 37.81 1.26 -27.57
C TRP A 195 38.55 -0.09 -27.79
N ARG A 196 39.13 -0.66 -26.73
CA ARG A 196 39.99 -1.86 -26.79
C ARG A 196 39.23 -3.18 -26.95
N GLN A 197 37.93 -3.24 -26.63
CA GLN A 197 37.14 -4.47 -26.75
C GLN A 197 36.83 -4.90 -28.20
N PHE A 198 37.07 -4.02 -29.18
CA PHE A 198 36.74 -4.24 -30.60
C PHE A 198 37.95 -4.24 -31.54
N GLU A 199 39.19 -4.36 -31.03
CA GLU A 199 40.35 -4.58 -31.90
C GLU A 199 40.13 -5.82 -32.79
N GLY A 200 39.98 -5.60 -34.10
CA GLY A 200 39.74 -6.66 -35.09
C GLY A 200 38.29 -7.18 -35.22
N LYS A 201 37.29 -6.56 -34.59
CA LYS A 201 35.86 -6.98 -34.68
C LYS A 201 34.97 -5.89 -35.30
N ILE A 202 33.94 -6.29 -36.06
CA ILE A 202 32.92 -5.39 -36.61
C ILE A 202 32.05 -4.86 -35.46
N ARG A 203 31.88 -3.54 -35.38
CA ARG A 203 30.96 -2.91 -34.44
C ARG A 203 29.53 -2.95 -34.97
N PRO A 204 28.56 -3.45 -34.18
CA PRO A 204 27.15 -3.17 -34.46
C PRO A 204 26.90 -1.67 -34.35
N HIS A 205 26.06 -1.13 -35.25
CA HIS A 205 25.60 0.25 -35.25
C HIS A 205 24.13 0.29 -35.67
N LEU A 206 23.42 1.35 -35.26
CA LEU A 206 22.00 1.52 -35.56
C LEU A 206 21.85 2.31 -36.87
N ASP A 207 21.52 1.61 -37.96
CA ASP A 207 21.39 2.21 -39.29
C ASP A 207 20.21 3.20 -39.41
N HIS A 208 19.05 2.83 -38.86
CA HIS A 208 17.82 3.63 -38.95
C HIS A 208 16.76 3.19 -37.93
N ILE A 209 15.76 4.05 -37.69
CA ILE A 209 14.56 3.75 -36.90
C ILE A 209 13.32 3.93 -37.78
N ASN A 210 12.38 2.97 -37.74
CA ASN A 210 11.09 3.05 -38.41
C ASN A 210 9.97 3.29 -37.39
N PHE A 211 9.17 4.33 -37.59
CA PHE A 211 7.94 4.58 -36.86
C PHE A 211 6.74 4.26 -37.76
N VAL A 212 5.95 3.27 -37.37
CA VAL A 212 4.79 2.81 -38.14
C VAL A 212 3.52 3.40 -37.52
N PHE A 213 2.85 4.27 -38.27
CA PHE A 213 1.56 4.86 -37.93
C PHE A 213 0.45 4.26 -38.81
N ASN A 214 -0.80 4.38 -38.38
CA ASN A 214 -1.97 4.03 -39.21
C ASN A 214 -2.10 4.90 -40.48
N THR A 215 -1.37 6.01 -40.56
CA THR A 215 -1.32 6.94 -41.70
C THR A 215 -0.09 6.75 -42.61
N GLY A 216 0.86 5.88 -42.24
CA GLY A 216 2.09 5.65 -42.99
C GLY A 216 3.29 5.34 -42.11
N THR A 217 4.45 5.09 -42.74
CA THR A 217 5.71 4.85 -42.03
C THR A 217 6.66 6.02 -42.20
N ILE A 218 7.28 6.47 -41.11
CA ILE A 218 8.33 7.49 -41.10
C ILE A 218 9.65 6.81 -40.74
N LYS A 219 10.69 7.01 -41.57
CA LYS A 219 12.02 6.43 -41.36
C LYS A 219 13.03 7.53 -41.00
N LEU A 220 13.75 7.33 -39.91
CA LEU A 220 14.87 8.17 -39.49
C LEU A 220 16.19 7.46 -39.82
N GLU A 221 16.98 8.01 -40.74
CA GLU A 221 18.25 7.43 -41.20
C GLU A 221 19.49 8.14 -40.64
N HIS A 222 19.30 9.24 -39.89
CA HIS A 222 20.41 9.99 -39.32
C HIS A 222 20.91 9.32 -38.04
N GLU A 223 22.11 8.75 -38.08
CA GLU A 223 22.71 7.96 -36.99
C GLU A 223 22.67 8.66 -35.62
N TRP A 224 23.11 9.93 -35.54
CA TRP A 224 23.06 10.67 -34.27
C TRP A 224 21.64 10.83 -33.71
N LEU A 225 20.65 11.14 -34.55
CA LEU A 225 19.27 11.29 -34.09
C LEU A 225 18.72 9.95 -33.61
N ALA A 226 19.01 8.86 -34.34
CA ALA A 226 18.62 7.51 -33.91
C ALA A 226 19.26 7.13 -32.57
N ARG A 227 20.53 7.49 -32.36
CA ARG A 227 21.26 7.28 -31.11
C ARG A 227 20.66 8.08 -29.95
N GLU A 228 20.28 9.33 -30.14
CA GLU A 228 19.63 10.16 -29.11
C GLU A 228 18.34 9.51 -28.57
N PHE A 229 17.54 8.84 -29.41
CA PHE A 229 16.36 8.09 -28.93
C PHE A 229 16.74 6.97 -27.96
N ILE A 230 17.81 6.24 -28.26
CA ILE A 230 18.25 5.12 -27.42
C ILE A 230 18.90 5.62 -26.13
N GLU A 231 19.72 6.67 -26.21
CA GLU A 231 20.33 7.29 -25.02
C GLU A 231 19.28 7.86 -24.07
N ASN A 232 18.26 8.55 -24.60
CA ASN A 232 17.18 9.07 -23.77
C ASN A 232 16.33 7.95 -23.15
N MET A 233 16.06 6.87 -23.91
CA MET A 233 15.38 5.71 -23.35
C MET A 233 16.19 5.11 -22.19
N LYS A 234 17.49 4.91 -22.37
CA LYS A 234 18.38 4.38 -21.34
C LYS A 234 18.40 5.26 -20.10
N ARG A 235 18.66 6.58 -20.24
CA ARG A 235 18.69 7.53 -19.12
C ARG A 235 17.39 7.52 -18.33
N ALA A 236 16.25 7.42 -19.00
CA ALA A 236 14.95 7.35 -18.33
C ALA A 236 14.83 6.14 -17.38
N TYR A 237 15.50 5.02 -17.67
CA TYR A 237 15.55 3.86 -16.78
C TYR A 237 16.73 3.92 -15.78
N GLU A 238 17.86 4.57 -16.11
CA GLU A 238 18.96 4.79 -15.16
C GLU A 238 18.53 5.61 -13.95
N ASP A 239 17.57 6.52 -14.11
CA ASP A 239 17.07 7.35 -13.00
C ASP A 239 15.97 6.68 -12.17
N MET A 240 15.53 5.45 -12.51
CA MET A 240 14.48 4.72 -11.80
C MET A 240 14.96 4.07 -10.49
N HIS A 241 14.19 3.12 -9.95
CA HIS A 241 14.28 2.65 -8.56
C HIS A 241 15.57 1.91 -8.23
N TYR A 242 16.14 1.15 -9.17
CA TYR A 242 17.40 0.42 -8.96
C TYR A 242 18.64 1.21 -9.33
N LYS A 243 18.49 2.35 -10.00
CA LYS A 243 19.59 3.09 -10.61
C LYS A 243 20.41 2.25 -11.60
N ASP A 244 19.75 1.27 -12.21
CA ASP A 244 20.30 0.36 -13.21
C ASP A 244 19.25 0.17 -14.30
N TRP A 245 19.53 0.71 -15.48
CA TRP A 245 18.58 0.72 -16.58
C TRP A 245 18.15 -0.68 -17.00
N LYS A 246 19.05 -1.66 -16.89
CA LYS A 246 18.79 -3.02 -17.36
C LYS A 246 17.95 -3.77 -16.34
N LYS A 247 18.23 -3.62 -15.05
CA LYS A 247 17.37 -4.16 -13.97
C LYS A 247 15.98 -3.53 -13.99
N ASP A 248 15.88 -2.21 -14.13
CA ASP A 248 14.61 -1.50 -14.17
C ASP A 248 13.79 -1.84 -15.43
N LEU A 249 14.44 -1.91 -16.61
CA LEU A 249 13.77 -2.31 -17.84
C LEU A 249 13.34 -3.79 -17.82
N ALA A 250 14.16 -4.69 -17.26
CA ALA A 250 13.83 -6.11 -17.13
C ALA A 250 12.59 -6.36 -16.24
N ARG A 251 12.30 -5.45 -15.30
CA ARG A 251 11.09 -5.46 -14.47
C ARG A 251 9.89 -4.76 -15.10
N TYR A 252 10.03 -4.17 -16.29
CA TYR A 252 8.91 -3.56 -16.98
C TYR A 252 7.68 -4.49 -17.09
N PRO A 253 7.82 -5.81 -17.37
CA PRO A 253 6.69 -6.74 -17.36
C PRO A 253 5.96 -6.82 -16.02
N ASN A 254 6.65 -6.60 -14.89
CA ASN A 254 6.05 -6.62 -13.56
C ASN A 254 5.01 -5.51 -13.38
N ARG A 255 5.05 -4.44 -14.17
CA ARG A 255 3.97 -3.43 -14.22
C ARG A 255 2.62 -4.02 -14.66
N PHE A 256 2.64 -5.18 -15.31
CA PHE A 256 1.47 -5.91 -15.73
C PHE A 256 1.18 -7.15 -14.89
N GLU A 257 1.99 -7.48 -13.87
CA GLU A 257 1.74 -8.63 -12.99
C GLU A 257 0.40 -8.47 -12.24
N GLU A 258 0.13 -7.28 -11.72
CA GLU A 258 -1.16 -6.95 -11.09
C GLU A 258 -2.32 -7.12 -12.08
N ASN A 259 -2.12 -6.72 -13.34
CA ASN A 259 -3.15 -6.84 -14.38
C ASN A 259 -3.36 -8.30 -14.82
N ALA A 260 -2.28 -9.09 -14.91
CA ALA A 260 -2.34 -10.52 -15.15
C ALA A 260 -3.07 -11.23 -14.00
N HIS A 261 -2.82 -10.79 -12.77
CA HIS A 261 -3.51 -11.29 -11.59
C HIS A 261 -5.00 -10.92 -11.58
N LYS A 262 -5.34 -9.68 -11.96
CA LYS A 262 -6.71 -9.19 -12.17
C LYS A 262 -7.44 -9.97 -13.26
N SER A 263 -6.77 -10.36 -14.35
CA SER A 263 -7.37 -11.19 -15.41
C SER A 263 -7.86 -12.56 -14.92
N LYS A 264 -7.34 -13.04 -13.77
CA LYS A 264 -7.77 -14.28 -13.13
C LYS A 264 -8.84 -14.08 -12.06
N PHE A 265 -9.34 -12.86 -11.87
CA PHE A 265 -10.25 -12.49 -10.80
C PHE A 265 -11.47 -13.41 -10.68
N LYS A 266 -12.19 -13.65 -11.79
CA LYS A 266 -13.38 -14.53 -11.79
C LYS A 266 -13.08 -15.97 -11.35
N TYR A 267 -11.89 -16.49 -11.70
CA TYR A 267 -11.47 -17.82 -11.28
C TYR A 267 -11.15 -17.87 -9.79
N ARG A 268 -10.46 -16.84 -9.27
CA ARG A 268 -10.16 -16.69 -7.85
C ARG A 268 -11.42 -16.53 -7.02
N LEU A 269 -12.35 -15.67 -7.45
CA LEU A 269 -13.64 -15.47 -6.81
C LEU A 269 -14.47 -16.76 -6.74
N ALA A 270 -14.55 -17.52 -7.84
CA ALA A 270 -15.22 -18.82 -7.84
C ALA A 270 -14.58 -19.80 -6.86
N LYS A 271 -13.25 -19.83 -6.79
CA LYS A 271 -12.50 -20.69 -5.85
C LYS A 271 -12.73 -20.28 -4.40
N SER A 272 -12.77 -18.98 -4.10
CA SER A 272 -13.09 -18.45 -2.77
C SER A 272 -14.50 -18.82 -2.32
N TYR A 273 -15.51 -18.69 -3.18
CA TYR A 273 -16.85 -19.20 -2.88
C TYR A 273 -16.86 -20.71 -2.64
N TYR A 274 -16.19 -21.48 -3.50
CA TYR A 274 -16.09 -22.93 -3.32
C TYR A 274 -15.45 -23.30 -1.97
N ASN A 275 -14.34 -22.64 -1.60
CA ASN A 275 -13.65 -22.88 -0.34
C ASN A 275 -14.52 -22.47 0.85
N LEU A 276 -15.20 -21.32 0.81
CA LEU A 276 -16.16 -20.92 1.83
C LEU A 276 -17.23 -22.01 2.03
N PHE A 277 -17.91 -22.37 0.94
CA PHE A 277 -19.05 -23.27 1.00
C PHE A 277 -18.70 -24.70 1.40
N SER A 278 -17.51 -25.18 1.00
CA SER A 278 -17.04 -26.53 1.36
C SER A 278 -16.41 -26.56 2.76
N ASN A 279 -15.48 -25.66 3.08
CA ASN A 279 -14.75 -25.69 4.35
C ASN A 279 -15.61 -25.25 5.54
N ALA A 280 -16.51 -24.28 5.35
CA ALA A 280 -17.48 -23.89 6.37
C ALA A 280 -18.71 -24.83 6.41
N LYS A 281 -18.71 -25.91 5.61
CA LYS A 281 -19.71 -26.99 5.60
C LYS A 281 -21.14 -26.54 5.28
N PHE A 282 -21.30 -25.53 4.42
CA PHE A 282 -22.60 -25.18 3.85
C PHE A 282 -23.06 -26.21 2.81
N PHE A 283 -22.11 -26.88 2.15
CA PHE A 283 -22.39 -27.97 1.21
C PHE A 283 -21.55 -29.19 1.55
N GLU A 284 -22.15 -30.37 1.43
CA GLU A 284 -21.42 -31.63 1.57
C GLU A 284 -20.60 -31.91 0.30
N VAL A 285 -19.29 -32.01 0.46
CA VAL A 285 -18.35 -32.33 -0.62
C VAL A 285 -17.61 -33.60 -0.27
N THR A 286 -17.64 -34.57 -1.18
CA THR A 286 -16.92 -35.85 -1.01
C THR A 286 -15.81 -36.00 -2.05
N LYS A 287 -14.82 -36.85 -1.78
CA LYS A 287 -13.78 -37.17 -2.77
C LYS A 287 -14.33 -37.74 -4.09
N LYS A 288 -15.49 -38.41 -4.05
CA LYS A 288 -16.15 -38.97 -5.24
C LYS A 288 -16.91 -37.90 -6.05
N THR A 289 -17.44 -36.89 -5.36
CA THR A 289 -18.19 -35.78 -5.96
C THR A 289 -17.61 -34.43 -5.50
N PRO A 290 -16.39 -34.07 -5.95
CA PRO A 290 -15.72 -32.86 -5.47
C PRO A 290 -16.43 -31.57 -5.92
N TYR A 291 -17.23 -31.62 -6.99
CA TYR A 291 -17.93 -30.46 -7.56
C TYR A 291 -19.43 -30.74 -7.79
N PRO A 292 -20.26 -30.81 -6.73
CA PRO A 292 -21.70 -31.05 -6.84
C PRO A 292 -22.41 -30.00 -7.69
N ASN A 293 -23.37 -30.40 -8.54
CA ASN A 293 -24.09 -29.47 -9.43
C ASN A 293 -24.78 -28.32 -8.67
N ARG A 294 -25.43 -28.64 -7.53
CA ARG A 294 -26.09 -27.63 -6.67
C ARG A 294 -25.12 -26.55 -6.21
N LEU A 295 -23.91 -26.93 -5.79
CA LEU A 295 -22.86 -25.99 -5.39
C LEU A 295 -22.35 -25.15 -6.58
N MET A 296 -22.10 -25.78 -7.73
CA MET A 296 -21.62 -25.05 -8.92
C MET A 296 -22.64 -24.03 -9.41
N LEU A 297 -23.93 -24.36 -9.37
CA LEU A 297 -25.01 -23.44 -9.74
C LEU A 297 -25.13 -22.27 -8.76
N CYS A 298 -25.01 -22.54 -7.45
CA CYS A 298 -24.99 -21.50 -6.43
C CYS A 298 -23.85 -20.49 -6.70
N ILE A 299 -22.63 -20.98 -6.93
CA ILE A 299 -21.47 -20.14 -7.25
C ILE A 299 -21.72 -19.34 -8.54
N ALA A 300 -22.24 -19.98 -9.60
CA ALA A 300 -22.53 -19.29 -10.86
C ALA A 300 -23.48 -18.09 -10.65
N LYS A 301 -24.60 -18.31 -9.94
CA LYS A 301 -25.58 -17.25 -9.68
C LYS A 301 -25.00 -16.08 -8.86
N LEU A 302 -24.23 -16.38 -7.81
CA LEU A 302 -23.58 -15.34 -6.99
C LEU A 302 -22.57 -14.50 -7.79
N ILE A 303 -21.81 -15.13 -8.69
CA ILE A 303 -20.88 -14.43 -9.57
C ILE A 303 -21.62 -13.56 -10.58
N GLU A 304 -22.71 -14.03 -11.16
CA GLU A 304 -23.51 -13.26 -12.13
C GLU A 304 -24.14 -12.01 -11.51
N PHE A 305 -24.58 -12.06 -10.25
CA PHE A 305 -25.04 -10.86 -9.53
C PHE A 305 -23.93 -9.80 -9.39
N SER A 306 -22.66 -10.21 -9.49
CA SER A 306 -21.50 -9.32 -9.48
C SER A 306 -21.20 -8.72 -10.87
N LEU A 307 -22.07 -8.91 -11.87
CA LEU A 307 -21.90 -8.51 -13.28
C LEU A 307 -20.71 -9.17 -14.00
N ILE A 308 -20.26 -10.31 -13.48
CA ILE A 308 -19.17 -11.09 -14.07
C ILE A 308 -19.79 -12.20 -14.92
N PRO A 309 -19.53 -12.24 -16.24
CA PRO A 309 -20.10 -13.26 -17.11
C PRO A 309 -19.48 -14.63 -16.84
N VAL A 310 -20.32 -15.63 -16.52
CA VAL A 310 -19.92 -17.04 -16.40
C VAL A 310 -19.89 -17.73 -17.77
N GLY A 311 -20.72 -17.24 -18.69
CA GLY A 311 -20.84 -17.55 -20.11
C GLY A 311 -21.68 -16.43 -20.75
N ASP A 312 -22.40 -16.72 -21.83
CA ASP A 312 -23.40 -15.75 -22.30
C ASP A 312 -24.56 -15.67 -21.29
N TRP A 313 -25.10 -14.47 -21.06
CA TRP A 313 -26.15 -14.24 -20.05
C TRP A 313 -27.40 -15.12 -20.23
N ASN A 314 -27.66 -15.57 -21.45
CA ASN A 314 -28.79 -16.42 -21.84
C ASN A 314 -28.48 -17.93 -21.87
N GLU A 315 -27.29 -18.36 -21.45
CA GLU A 315 -26.95 -19.79 -21.38
C GLU A 315 -27.75 -20.54 -20.31
N THR A 316 -27.90 -21.85 -20.50
CA THR A 316 -28.60 -22.72 -19.55
C THR A 316 -27.75 -22.98 -18.30
N ASP A 317 -28.43 -23.27 -17.18
CA ASP A 317 -27.79 -23.60 -15.90
C ASP A 317 -26.75 -24.74 -16.03
N ASP A 318 -27.01 -25.74 -16.86
CA ASP A 318 -26.09 -26.87 -17.10
C ASP A 318 -24.76 -26.43 -17.74
N VAL A 319 -24.81 -25.44 -18.62
CA VAL A 319 -23.62 -24.88 -19.27
C VAL A 319 -22.85 -24.04 -18.26
N LYS A 320 -23.53 -23.18 -17.50
CA LYS A 320 -22.93 -22.38 -16.41
C LYS A 320 -22.24 -23.25 -15.36
N ILE A 321 -22.88 -24.35 -14.94
CA ILE A 321 -22.29 -25.36 -14.04
C ILE A 321 -20.98 -25.91 -14.61
N ARG A 322 -20.93 -26.18 -15.93
CA ARG A 322 -19.73 -26.69 -16.60
C ARG A 322 -18.61 -25.65 -16.62
N HIS A 323 -18.94 -24.38 -16.86
CA HIS A 323 -17.97 -23.28 -16.81
C HIS A 323 -17.33 -23.16 -15.43
N ILE A 324 -18.12 -23.02 -14.36
CA ILE A 324 -17.59 -22.94 -12.99
C ILE A 324 -16.74 -24.16 -12.64
N ARG A 325 -17.19 -25.37 -12.99
CA ARG A 325 -16.40 -26.59 -12.73
C ARG A 325 -15.05 -26.55 -13.44
N ASN A 326 -15.00 -26.06 -14.68
CA ASN A 326 -13.75 -25.93 -15.42
C ASN A 326 -12.84 -24.85 -14.83
N TRP A 327 -13.43 -23.74 -14.36
CA TRP A 327 -12.70 -22.66 -13.68
C TRP A 327 -11.98 -23.18 -12.44
N LEU A 328 -12.69 -23.94 -11.60
CA LEU A 328 -12.16 -24.51 -10.35
C LEU A 328 -11.11 -25.60 -10.56
N LYS A 329 -11.15 -26.32 -11.68
CA LYS A 329 -10.17 -27.36 -12.03
C LYS A 329 -8.85 -26.81 -12.55
N ARG A 330 -8.88 -25.62 -13.15
CA ARG A 330 -7.74 -25.03 -13.86
C ARG A 330 -7.01 -23.96 -13.06
N ASN A 331 -7.58 -23.52 -11.95
CA ASN A 331 -7.03 -22.45 -11.13
C ASN A 331 -7.08 -22.85 -9.66
N ASP A 332 -5.94 -22.71 -9.00
CA ASP A 332 -5.86 -22.69 -7.55
C ASP A 332 -5.70 -21.26 -7.05
N LEU A 333 -6.14 -21.03 -5.82
CA LEU A 333 -5.97 -19.77 -5.13
C LEU A 333 -4.61 -19.84 -4.45
N GLU A 334 -3.60 -19.19 -5.04
CA GLU A 334 -2.28 -19.09 -4.44
C GLU A 334 -2.32 -18.09 -3.28
N PRO A 335 -2.01 -18.51 -2.04
CA PRO A 335 -1.97 -17.59 -0.91
C PRO A 335 -0.81 -16.61 -1.11
N LYS A 336 -1.11 -15.30 -1.11
CA LYS A 336 -0.05 -14.29 -1.12
C LYS A 336 0.72 -14.33 0.18
N LEU A 337 2.02 -14.04 0.09
CA LEU A 337 2.89 -13.96 1.23
C LEU A 337 2.39 -12.84 2.16
N THR A 338 1.87 -13.21 3.33
CA THR A 338 1.64 -12.28 4.44
C THR A 338 2.76 -12.37 5.45
N PHE A 339 3.20 -13.60 5.70
CA PHE A 339 4.30 -13.91 6.61
C PHE A 339 5.12 -15.09 6.10
N ALA A 340 6.42 -15.09 6.38
CA ALA A 340 7.30 -16.22 6.14
C ALA A 340 8.23 -16.44 7.32
N ASP A 341 8.57 -17.70 7.61
CA ASP A 341 9.64 -18.01 8.55
C ASP A 341 10.98 -17.79 7.87
N VAL A 342 11.71 -16.75 8.30
CA VAL A 342 13.03 -16.39 7.78
C VAL A 342 13.98 -16.25 8.96
N PRO A 343 14.76 -17.31 9.28
CA PRO A 343 15.72 -17.25 10.38
C PRO A 343 16.91 -16.38 9.98
N ALA A 344 17.23 -15.39 10.82
CA ALA A 344 18.44 -14.58 10.71
C ALA A 344 19.56 -15.11 11.61
N ASP A 345 20.80 -14.72 11.32
CA ASP A 345 21.95 -15.03 12.16
C ASP A 345 22.03 -14.04 13.33
N ILE A 346 21.33 -14.37 14.42
CA ILE A 346 21.25 -13.52 15.62
C ILE A 346 22.62 -13.36 16.29
N GLU A 347 23.50 -14.36 16.21
CA GLU A 347 24.86 -14.26 16.78
C GLU A 347 25.69 -13.25 16.01
N LYS A 348 25.64 -13.28 14.68
CA LYS A 348 26.28 -12.26 13.82
C LYS A 348 25.70 -10.87 14.08
N LEU A 349 24.38 -10.74 14.08
CA LEU A 349 23.72 -9.45 14.33
C LEU A 349 24.01 -8.89 15.74
N GLY A 350 24.13 -9.77 16.74
CA GLY A 350 24.41 -9.38 18.13
C GLY A 350 25.80 -8.74 18.35
N GLN A 351 26.69 -8.80 17.36
CA GLN A 351 27.97 -8.08 17.39
C GLN A 351 27.81 -6.58 17.14
N TYR A 352 26.70 -6.17 16.49
CA TYR A 352 26.47 -4.77 16.08
C TYR A 352 25.24 -4.16 16.75
N PHE A 353 24.20 -4.95 17.03
CA PHE A 353 22.93 -4.47 17.56
C PHE A 353 22.67 -4.91 19.00
N GLU A 354 22.01 -4.05 19.78
CA GLU A 354 21.57 -4.38 21.12
C GLU A 354 20.58 -5.57 21.11
N LEU A 355 20.69 -6.48 22.08
CA LEU A 355 19.84 -7.68 22.14
C LEU A 355 18.34 -7.33 22.21
N ASN A 356 17.97 -6.30 22.98
CA ASN A 356 16.59 -5.83 23.09
C ASN A 356 16.01 -5.41 21.73
N PHE A 357 16.83 -4.86 20.83
CA PHE A 357 16.42 -4.52 19.46
C PHE A 357 16.18 -5.80 18.65
N LEU A 358 17.12 -6.76 18.69
CA LEU A 358 17.02 -8.00 17.93
C LEU A 358 15.84 -8.89 18.37
N GLU A 359 15.49 -8.89 19.65
CA GLU A 359 14.36 -9.65 20.19
C GLU A 359 12.98 -9.13 19.75
N MET A 360 12.93 -7.95 19.13
CA MET A 360 11.67 -7.37 18.68
C MET A 360 11.05 -8.14 17.53
N ALA A 361 11.88 -8.73 16.66
CA ALA A 361 11.40 -9.54 15.57
C ALA A 361 11.41 -11.04 15.91
N ASN A 362 10.30 -11.72 15.58
CA ASN A 362 10.16 -13.17 15.73
C ASN A 362 10.76 -13.88 14.51
N ALA A 363 10.89 -15.21 14.51
CA ALA A 363 11.31 -15.95 13.30
C ALA A 363 10.35 -15.76 12.11
N THR A 364 9.06 -15.63 12.39
CA THR A 364 8.01 -15.31 11.41
C THR A 364 8.02 -13.81 11.08
N LYS A 365 8.32 -13.47 9.83
CA LYS A 365 8.50 -12.11 9.31
C LYS A 365 7.33 -11.68 8.45
N ARG A 366 6.93 -10.42 8.53
CA ARG A 366 5.89 -9.83 7.69
C ARG A 366 6.38 -9.55 6.27
N ALA A 367 5.46 -9.59 5.31
CA ALA A 367 5.75 -9.40 3.89
C ALA A 367 6.30 -8.00 3.54
N ASP A 368 5.94 -6.96 4.30
CA ASP A 368 6.48 -5.61 4.14
C ASP A 368 7.99 -5.57 4.40
N ALA A 369 8.45 -6.12 5.52
CA ALA A 369 9.88 -6.23 5.85
C ALA A 369 10.63 -7.11 4.82
N ILE A 370 10.01 -8.20 4.37
CA ILE A 370 10.57 -9.09 3.34
C ILE A 370 10.77 -8.33 2.02
N SER A 371 9.73 -7.60 1.59
CA SER A 371 9.75 -6.81 0.35
C SER A 371 10.82 -5.71 0.39
N THR A 372 10.90 -4.98 1.51
CA THR A 372 11.92 -3.93 1.71
C THR A 372 13.34 -4.50 1.60
N ALA A 373 13.65 -5.56 2.33
CA ALA A 373 14.98 -6.14 2.32
C ALA A 373 15.33 -6.75 0.95
N PHE A 374 14.37 -7.40 0.28
CA PHE A 374 14.56 -7.94 -1.06
C PHE A 374 14.89 -6.84 -2.07
N PHE A 375 14.16 -5.72 -2.03
CA PHE A 375 14.44 -4.56 -2.87
C PHE A 375 15.86 -4.02 -2.65
N VAL A 376 16.25 -3.81 -1.39
CA VAL A 376 17.59 -3.33 -1.03
C VAL A 376 18.66 -4.29 -1.52
N CYS A 377 18.52 -5.60 -1.25
CA CYS A 377 19.51 -6.60 -1.66
C CYS A 377 19.69 -6.68 -3.18
N GLN A 378 18.59 -6.56 -3.94
CA GLN A 378 18.66 -6.53 -5.40
C GLN A 378 19.28 -5.25 -5.97
N ARG A 379 19.06 -4.09 -5.32
CA ARG A 379 19.63 -2.81 -5.75
C ARG A 379 21.14 -2.77 -5.60
N PHE A 380 21.66 -3.29 -4.50
CA PHE A 380 23.08 -3.23 -4.19
C PHE A 380 23.83 -4.55 -4.42
N ASP A 381 23.17 -5.56 -5.00
CA ASP A 381 23.75 -6.88 -5.28
C ASP A 381 24.35 -7.58 -4.04
N ILE A 382 23.62 -7.53 -2.92
CA ILE A 382 24.01 -8.13 -1.61
C ILE A 382 23.03 -9.23 -1.14
N PRO A 383 22.73 -10.25 -1.96
CA PRO A 383 21.71 -11.26 -1.64
C PRO A 383 22.03 -12.08 -0.38
N ASP A 384 23.30 -12.22 -0.01
CA ASP A 384 23.75 -12.99 1.16
C ASP A 384 23.31 -12.37 2.49
N LEU A 385 23.01 -11.05 2.50
CA LEU A 385 22.51 -10.35 3.69
C LEU A 385 20.99 -10.38 3.82
N LEU A 386 20.27 -11.02 2.88
CA LEU A 386 18.82 -10.94 2.81
C LEU A 386 18.12 -11.39 4.12
N PRO A 387 18.41 -12.55 4.73
CA PRO A 387 17.74 -12.96 5.97
C PRO A 387 17.95 -11.96 7.12
N ASP A 388 19.15 -11.40 7.23
CA ASP A 388 19.51 -10.48 8.29
C ASP A 388 18.88 -9.10 8.10
N LEU A 389 18.87 -8.59 6.86
CA LEU A 389 18.20 -7.34 6.53
C LEU A 389 16.68 -7.44 6.69
N ILE A 390 16.06 -8.61 6.46
CA ILE A 390 14.64 -8.84 6.77
C ILE A 390 14.40 -8.73 8.28
N HIS A 391 15.29 -9.33 9.10
CA HIS A 391 15.18 -9.27 10.56
C HIS A 391 15.32 -7.85 11.07
N VAL A 392 16.36 -7.14 10.63
CA VAL A 392 16.60 -5.73 10.95
C VAL A 392 15.42 -4.86 10.51
N ALA A 393 14.92 -5.00 9.28
CA ALA A 393 13.77 -4.24 8.79
C ALA A 393 12.53 -4.46 9.67
N THR A 394 12.29 -5.70 10.08
CA THR A 394 11.20 -6.03 11.02
C THR A 394 11.40 -5.32 12.36
N CYS A 395 12.61 -5.37 12.92
CA CYS A 395 12.92 -4.67 14.17
C CYS A 395 12.69 -3.16 14.04
N ILE A 396 13.13 -2.52 12.94
CA ILE A 396 12.93 -1.08 12.71
C ILE A 396 11.45 -0.73 12.66
N ILE A 397 10.63 -1.50 11.95
CA ILE A 397 9.19 -1.26 11.85
C ILE A 397 8.53 -1.31 13.23
N GLU A 398 8.84 -2.36 14.01
CA GLU A 398 8.28 -2.53 15.36
C GLU A 398 8.76 -1.43 16.31
N THR A 399 10.06 -1.09 16.30
CA THR A 399 10.60 -0.09 17.23
C THR A 399 10.20 1.34 16.87
N ASN A 400 10.09 1.68 15.59
CA ASN A 400 9.62 2.99 15.16
C ASN A 400 8.20 3.27 15.64
N TRP A 401 7.33 2.26 15.66
CA TRP A 401 5.98 2.39 16.21
C TRP A 401 5.97 2.58 17.74
N LEU A 402 6.86 1.88 18.46
CA LEU A 402 6.95 1.96 19.92
C LEU A 402 7.61 3.25 20.43
N VAL A 403 8.60 3.76 19.69
CA VAL A 403 9.37 4.94 20.06
C VAL A 403 8.73 6.22 19.52
N GLY A 404 8.07 6.16 18.36
CA GLY A 404 7.59 7.31 17.61
C GLY A 404 6.44 8.09 18.27
N HIS A 405 6.08 9.20 17.61
CA HIS A 405 5.00 10.11 17.99
C HIS A 405 5.17 10.79 19.37
N GLN A 406 6.40 10.95 19.85
CA GLN A 406 6.69 11.61 21.13
C GLN A 406 6.24 13.06 21.20
N MET A 407 6.10 13.75 20.07
CA MET A 407 5.61 15.14 20.03
C MET A 407 4.18 15.26 19.50
N THR A 408 3.72 14.30 18.70
CA THR A 408 2.45 14.37 17.97
C THR A 408 1.30 13.56 18.55
N SER A 409 1.56 12.65 19.48
CA SER A 409 0.49 11.86 20.08
C SER A 409 -0.29 12.67 21.14
N ASN A 410 -1.62 12.61 21.07
CA ASN A 410 -2.51 13.12 22.13
C ASN A 410 -2.73 12.07 23.24
N SER A 411 -2.13 10.88 23.11
CA SER A 411 -2.27 9.75 24.01
C SER A 411 -1.26 9.84 25.14
N ARG A 412 -1.67 10.40 26.28
CA ARG A 412 -0.82 10.68 27.46
C ARG A 412 -0.42 9.46 28.29
N MET A 413 -0.63 8.23 27.80
CA MET A 413 -0.31 7.06 28.61
C MET A 413 1.22 6.92 28.72
N ASN A 414 1.74 7.09 29.95
CA ASN A 414 3.14 6.83 30.34
C ASN A 414 4.21 7.78 29.75
N GLU A 415 3.87 9.04 29.41
CA GLU A 415 4.90 10.04 29.07
C GLU A 415 5.49 10.68 30.34
N PRO A 416 6.84 10.82 30.43
CA PRO A 416 7.45 11.52 31.55
C PRO A 416 7.18 13.03 31.46
N HIS A 417 7.01 13.67 32.61
CA HIS A 417 6.83 15.12 32.69
C HIS A 417 8.16 15.84 32.45
N ILE A 418 8.31 16.45 31.27
CA ILE A 418 9.47 17.26 30.89
C ILE A 418 8.93 18.65 30.49
N PRO A 419 9.05 19.68 31.35
CA PRO A 419 8.41 20.99 31.17
C PRO A 419 8.70 21.65 29.82
N GLU A 420 9.93 21.56 29.33
CA GLU A 420 10.38 22.14 28.07
C GLU A 420 9.66 21.50 26.87
N ILE A 421 9.51 20.17 26.89
CA ILE A 421 8.82 19.41 25.84
C ILE A 421 7.34 19.74 25.84
N GLU A 422 6.70 19.83 27.01
CA GLU A 422 5.29 20.19 27.12
C GLU A 422 5.01 21.61 26.63
N ALA A 423 5.87 22.56 26.99
CA ALA A 423 5.78 23.94 26.55
C ALA A 423 5.94 24.03 25.03
N PHE A 424 6.96 23.36 24.47
CA PHE A 424 7.18 23.32 23.04
C PHE A 424 6.02 22.64 22.29
N ARG A 425 5.51 21.52 22.80
CA ARG A 425 4.35 20.81 22.22
C ARG A 425 3.10 21.69 22.20
N LYS A 426 2.83 22.40 23.30
CA LYS A 426 1.70 23.35 23.39
C LYS A 426 1.83 24.46 22.36
N LEU A 427 3.04 25.02 22.20
CA LEU A 427 3.33 26.03 21.18
C LEU A 427 3.08 25.48 19.77
N MET A 428 3.63 24.30 19.46
CA MET A 428 3.50 23.68 18.13
C MET A 428 2.06 23.28 17.80
N ASN A 429 1.31 22.74 18.76
CA ASN A 429 -0.12 22.43 18.58
C ASN A 429 -0.92 23.70 18.35
N GLY A 430 -0.65 24.78 19.09
CA GLY A 430 -1.26 26.09 18.86
C GLY A 430 -0.98 26.63 17.45
N ILE A 431 0.27 26.55 16.99
CA ILE A 431 0.66 26.97 15.62
C ILE A 431 -0.06 26.11 14.56
N LYS A 432 -0.14 24.79 14.76
CA LYS A 432 -0.86 23.87 13.86
C LYS A 432 -2.36 24.18 13.78
N ASP A 433 -2.98 24.48 14.92
CA ASP A 433 -4.41 24.84 15.03
C ASP A 433 -4.71 26.28 14.59
N LYS A 434 -3.75 26.96 13.94
CA LYS A 434 -3.84 28.35 13.48
C LYS A 434 -4.11 29.34 14.61
N SER A 435 -3.79 28.97 15.85
CA SER A 435 -3.81 29.91 16.97
C SER A 435 -2.67 30.90 16.78
N LYS A 436 -2.98 32.20 16.90
CA LYS A 436 -1.98 33.26 16.73
C LYS A 436 -1.20 33.42 18.02
N VAL A 437 0.13 33.43 17.93
CA VAL A 437 0.98 33.84 19.05
C VAL A 437 0.76 35.33 19.26
N THR A 438 0.37 35.71 20.48
CA THR A 438 0.08 37.11 20.84
C THR A 438 1.26 37.81 21.48
N SER A 439 2.10 37.06 22.22
CA SER A 439 3.39 37.53 22.70
C SER A 439 4.33 36.37 22.96
N LEU A 440 5.63 36.66 22.94
CA LEU A 440 6.70 35.72 23.28
C LEU A 440 7.65 36.39 24.26
N LYS A 441 7.91 35.70 25.38
CA LYS A 441 8.82 36.16 26.43
C LYS A 441 10.05 35.27 26.47
N PHE A 442 11.23 35.87 26.56
CA PHE A 442 12.50 35.13 26.53
C PHE A 442 13.60 35.87 27.29
N LYS A 443 14.65 35.14 27.66
CA LYS A 443 15.89 35.68 28.21
C LYS A 443 17.03 35.41 27.23
N LEU A 444 17.98 36.34 27.13
CA LEU A 444 19.17 36.15 26.30
C LEU A 444 20.30 35.58 27.17
N GLU A 445 21.14 34.73 26.58
CA GLU A 445 22.29 34.19 27.30
C GLU A 445 23.22 35.34 27.73
N GLY A 446 23.53 35.40 29.03
CA GLY A 446 24.29 36.51 29.64
C GLY A 446 23.46 37.73 30.05
N ASP A 447 22.13 37.70 29.87
CA ASP A 447 21.20 38.77 30.26
C ASP A 447 20.02 38.19 31.07
N GLU A 448 19.92 38.57 32.34
CA GLU A 448 18.84 38.10 33.21
C GLU A 448 17.49 38.78 32.94
N THR A 449 17.49 39.86 32.15
CA THR A 449 16.29 40.64 31.82
C THR A 449 15.35 39.81 30.94
N GLU A 450 14.07 39.76 31.31
CA GLU A 450 13.03 39.15 30.47
C GLU A 450 12.61 40.15 29.38
N HIS A 451 12.80 39.75 28.12
CA HIS A 451 12.38 40.49 26.95
C HIS A 451 11.03 39.98 26.45
N GLU A 452 10.19 40.87 25.92
CA GLU A 452 8.89 40.51 25.34
C GLU A 452 8.75 41.05 23.91
N ILE A 453 8.34 40.18 22.99
CA ILE A 453 7.94 40.53 21.63
C ILE A 453 6.43 40.36 21.51
N SER A 454 5.72 41.44 21.15
CA SER A 454 4.27 41.44 20.91
C SER A 454 3.90 41.92 19.50
N SER A 455 4.87 42.42 18.74
CA SER A 455 4.65 42.91 17.37
C SER A 455 4.34 41.78 16.39
N ARG A 456 3.34 41.97 15.51
CA ARG A 456 2.82 40.89 14.66
C ARG A 456 3.83 40.32 13.67
N LEU A 457 4.66 41.15 13.04
CA LEU A 457 5.58 40.69 11.99
C LEU A 457 6.67 39.76 12.56
N PRO A 458 7.42 40.12 13.62
CA PRO A 458 8.34 39.20 14.27
C PRO A 458 7.68 37.90 14.76
N LEU A 459 6.50 37.98 15.38
CA LEU A 459 5.78 36.79 15.82
C LEU A 459 5.39 35.88 14.66
N PHE A 460 4.97 36.45 13.52
CA PHE A 460 4.68 35.67 12.32
C PHE A 460 5.93 34.99 11.74
N LEU A 461 7.08 35.69 11.72
CA LEU A 461 8.34 35.10 11.27
C LEU A 461 8.79 33.97 12.19
N ILE A 462 8.61 34.11 13.50
CA ILE A 462 8.88 33.06 14.48
C ILE A 462 7.94 31.87 14.29
N GLU A 463 6.63 32.11 14.13
CA GLU A 463 5.64 31.06 13.83
C GLU A 463 6.04 30.27 12.57
N LYS A 464 6.50 30.96 11.53
CA LYS A 464 6.96 30.36 10.28
C LYS A 464 8.24 29.57 10.45
N ALA A 465 9.26 30.15 11.09
CA ALA A 465 10.54 29.50 11.33
C ALA A 465 10.39 28.25 12.20
N LEU A 466 9.59 28.31 13.28
CA LEU A 466 9.32 27.14 14.13
C LEU A 466 8.58 26.05 13.38
N LYS A 467 7.62 26.42 12.53
CA LYS A 467 6.90 25.47 11.68
C LYS A 467 7.86 24.79 10.70
N GLU A 468 8.66 25.55 9.97
CA GLU A 468 9.62 25.04 9.00
C GLU A 468 10.68 24.15 9.66
N TYR A 469 11.20 24.56 10.82
CA TYR A 469 12.16 23.78 11.60
C TYR A 469 11.55 22.45 12.07
N TYR A 470 10.36 22.49 12.66
CA TYR A 470 9.69 21.26 13.09
C TYR A 470 9.34 20.33 11.91
N GLU A 471 8.90 20.89 10.77
CA GLU A 471 8.60 20.10 9.57
C GLU A 471 9.87 19.48 8.97
N GLY A 472 11.00 20.18 8.99
CA GLY A 472 12.30 19.70 8.52
C GLY A 472 12.93 18.62 9.41
N TYR A 473 12.74 18.71 10.74
CA TYR A 473 13.33 17.79 11.73
C TYR A 473 12.29 16.90 12.42
N ARG A 474 11.17 16.64 11.73
CA ARG A 474 10.01 15.97 12.34
C ARG A 474 10.38 14.60 12.90
N VAL A 475 11.27 13.87 12.25
CA VAL A 475 11.71 12.53 12.65
C VAL A 475 12.42 12.58 13.98
N GLU A 476 13.37 13.51 14.14
CA GLU A 476 14.09 13.73 15.39
C GLU A 476 13.14 14.12 16.52
N PHE A 477 12.17 14.98 16.20
CA PHE A 477 11.18 15.42 17.18
C PHE A 477 10.22 14.28 17.59
N ASP A 478 9.74 13.47 16.66
CA ASP A 478 8.74 12.46 16.96
C ASP A 478 9.36 11.12 17.43
N CYS A 479 10.63 10.80 17.09
CA CYS A 479 11.24 9.50 17.36
C CYS A 479 12.49 9.53 18.25
N ASP A 480 13.02 10.70 18.63
CA ASP A 480 14.37 10.74 19.22
C ASP A 480 14.60 11.78 20.33
N ILE A 481 13.58 12.54 20.75
CA ILE A 481 13.77 13.56 21.80
C ILE A 481 13.95 12.93 23.18
N VAL A 482 13.10 11.96 23.53
CA VAL A 482 13.05 11.37 24.87
C VAL A 482 13.73 10.00 24.84
N PRO A 483 14.70 9.74 25.73
CA PRO A 483 15.31 8.41 25.84
C PRO A 483 14.23 7.38 26.12
N THR A 484 14.06 6.47 25.17
CA THR A 484 13.06 5.39 25.23
C THR A 484 13.79 4.06 25.14
N THR A 485 13.53 3.20 26.10
CA THR A 485 14.01 1.81 26.11
C THR A 485 12.82 0.88 26.04
N TYR A 486 13.02 -0.28 25.42
CA TYR A 486 11.97 -1.28 25.29
C TYR A 486 12.56 -2.66 25.57
N LYS A 487 11.71 -3.54 26.11
CA LYS A 487 12.06 -4.92 26.42
C LYS A 487 10.88 -5.84 26.20
N LYS A 488 11.12 -6.98 25.57
CA LYS A 488 10.13 -8.05 25.40
C LYS A 488 10.12 -8.94 26.66
N ASN A 489 8.94 -9.11 27.24
CA ASN A 489 8.73 -10.02 28.36
C ASN A 489 8.56 -11.46 27.86
N LYS A 490 8.67 -12.43 28.79
CA LYS A 490 8.54 -13.87 28.47
C LYS A 490 7.17 -14.26 27.92
N ASP A 491 6.12 -13.52 28.25
CA ASP A 491 4.75 -13.72 27.75
C ASP A 491 4.51 -13.06 26.39
N GLY A 492 5.53 -12.42 25.80
CA GLY A 492 5.45 -11.71 24.53
C GLY A 492 4.99 -10.25 24.66
N SER A 493 4.60 -9.79 25.87
CA SER A 493 4.26 -8.39 26.09
C SER A 493 5.50 -7.49 25.99
N ILE A 494 5.32 -6.25 25.55
CA ILE A 494 6.41 -5.29 25.38
C ILE A 494 6.29 -4.25 26.50
N ARG A 495 7.37 -4.09 27.26
CA ARG A 495 7.52 -3.00 28.23
C ARG A 495 8.27 -1.86 27.57
N ILE A 496 7.75 -0.64 27.71
CA ILE A 496 8.38 0.60 27.25
C ILE A 496 8.64 1.47 28.47
N ASP A 497 9.90 1.90 28.64
CA ASP A 497 10.32 2.81 29.70
C ASP A 497 10.89 4.08 29.07
N LYS A 498 10.49 5.25 29.60
CA LYS A 498 10.91 6.58 29.12
C LYS A 498 11.60 7.34 30.25
N GLU A 499 12.76 7.93 29.97
CA GLU A 499 13.49 8.72 30.96
C GLU A 499 12.96 10.17 31.02
N PRO A 500 12.93 10.81 32.20
CA PRO A 500 12.46 12.18 32.37
C PRO A 500 13.53 13.22 31.98
N ARG A 501 14.11 13.09 30.79
CA ARG A 501 15.10 14.02 30.23
C ARG A 501 15.08 14.02 28.70
N ILE A 502 15.83 14.94 28.09
CA ILE A 502 16.06 14.99 26.64
C ILE A 502 17.34 14.19 26.30
N ASN A 503 17.33 13.46 25.19
CA ASN A 503 18.50 12.77 24.63
C ASN A 503 19.58 13.77 24.21
N LEU A 504 20.85 13.46 24.54
CA LEU A 504 21.96 14.11 23.84
C LEU A 504 22.01 13.62 22.38
N PRO A 505 22.54 14.42 21.43
CA PRO A 505 22.54 14.05 20.01
C PRO A 505 23.08 12.65 19.70
N HIS A 506 24.15 12.23 20.37
CA HIS A 506 24.79 10.91 20.17
C HIS A 506 24.05 9.75 20.85
N GLU A 507 23.19 10.02 21.83
CA GLU A 507 22.41 9.00 22.57
C GLU A 507 21.12 8.60 21.83
N ARG A 508 20.75 9.39 20.82
CA ARG A 508 19.54 9.21 20.01
C ARG A 508 19.49 7.80 19.40
N HIS A 509 18.30 7.22 19.38
CA HIS A 509 18.04 5.87 18.88
C HIS A 509 18.43 5.76 17.40
N LEU A 510 18.02 6.71 16.54
CA LEU A 510 18.36 6.64 15.12
C LEU A 510 19.86 6.79 14.87
N VAL A 511 20.55 7.63 15.64
CA VAL A 511 22.02 7.80 15.55
C VAL A 511 22.75 6.49 15.88
N ARG A 512 22.40 5.85 17.00
CA ARG A 512 22.97 4.54 17.37
C ARG A 512 22.64 3.45 16.34
N LEU A 513 21.42 3.46 15.81
CA LEU A 513 20.97 2.49 14.82
C LEU A 513 21.71 2.65 13.48
N VAL A 514 21.89 3.88 13.00
CA VAL A 514 22.67 4.19 11.80
C VAL A 514 24.10 3.69 11.95
N HIS A 515 24.73 3.97 13.08
CA HIS A 515 26.09 3.52 13.34
C HIS A 515 26.21 1.98 13.35
N SER A 516 25.27 1.29 14.01
CA SER A 516 25.21 -0.17 14.04
C SER A 516 25.05 -0.76 12.64
N LEU A 517 24.15 -0.19 11.82
CA LEU A 517 23.94 -0.61 10.44
C LEU A 517 25.15 -0.35 9.55
N TYR A 518 25.80 0.81 9.71
CA TYR A 518 26.97 1.18 8.94
C TYR A 518 28.10 0.16 9.16
N ASN A 519 28.41 -0.16 10.42
CA ASN A 519 29.44 -1.13 10.76
C ASN A 519 29.07 -2.55 10.26
N PHE A 520 27.81 -2.98 10.44
CA PHE A 520 27.34 -4.26 9.93
C PHE A 520 27.50 -4.39 8.40
N LEU A 521 27.09 -3.36 7.66
CA LEU A 521 27.21 -3.36 6.20
C LEU A 521 28.66 -3.31 5.74
N LYS A 522 29.49 -2.49 6.40
CA LYS A 522 30.93 -2.41 6.12
C LYS A 522 31.62 -3.77 6.24
N ASP A 523 31.30 -4.52 7.28
CA ASP A 523 31.98 -5.78 7.58
C ASP A 523 31.43 -6.98 6.78
N HIS A 524 30.19 -6.92 6.30
CA HIS A 524 29.51 -8.08 5.70
C HIS A 524 28.96 -7.92 4.29
N SER A 525 28.85 -6.70 3.75
CA SER A 525 28.25 -6.50 2.42
C SER A 525 29.12 -6.98 1.26
N GLY A 526 30.44 -7.08 1.45
CA GLY A 526 31.38 -7.43 0.39
C GLY A 526 31.47 -6.40 -0.74
N ILE A 527 30.87 -5.23 -0.56
CA ILE A 527 30.91 -4.13 -1.52
C ILE A 527 32.33 -3.56 -1.53
N GLU A 528 33.03 -3.70 -2.66
CA GLU A 528 34.34 -3.06 -2.85
C GLU A 528 34.18 -1.53 -2.84
N GLU A 529 34.90 -0.85 -1.94
CA GLU A 529 34.97 0.62 -1.96
C GLU A 529 35.62 1.07 -3.28
N GLY A 530 34.81 1.44 -4.26
CA GLY A 530 35.26 1.92 -5.56
C GLY A 530 35.85 3.34 -5.51
N GLU A 531 36.21 3.89 -6.68
CA GLU A 531 36.73 5.26 -6.85
C GLU A 531 35.72 6.39 -6.48
N ILE A 532 34.49 6.04 -6.09
CA ILE A 532 33.47 6.95 -5.58
C ILE A 532 33.54 6.88 -4.06
N LEU A 533 33.80 8.03 -3.41
CA LEU A 533 33.87 8.25 -1.95
C LEU A 533 33.56 7.02 -1.07
N PRO A 534 34.58 6.43 -0.42
CA PRO A 534 34.43 5.28 0.48
C PRO A 534 33.23 5.41 1.43
N GLY A 535 32.41 4.37 1.53
CA GLY A 535 31.27 4.30 2.44
C GLY A 535 29.97 4.98 1.96
N GLN A 536 29.94 5.67 0.82
CA GLN A 536 28.73 6.32 0.29
C GLN A 536 27.56 5.33 0.09
N GLN A 537 27.86 4.13 -0.43
CA GLN A 537 26.85 3.10 -0.70
C GLN A 537 26.20 2.56 0.58
N TYR A 538 26.90 2.54 1.71
CA TYR A 538 26.32 2.12 2.99
C TYR A 538 25.26 3.12 3.47
N TYR A 539 25.51 4.43 3.31
CA TYR A 539 24.50 5.45 3.63
C TYR A 539 23.29 5.37 2.70
N GLU A 540 23.47 5.02 1.43
CA GLU A 540 22.38 4.78 0.49
C GLU A 540 21.52 3.58 0.91
N ILE A 541 22.15 2.47 1.31
CA ILE A 541 21.45 1.28 1.82
C ILE A 541 20.63 1.63 3.06
N ILE A 542 21.23 2.30 4.04
CA ILE A 542 20.57 2.68 5.30
C ILE A 542 19.42 3.66 5.04
N GLY A 543 19.65 4.68 4.22
CA GLY A 543 18.65 5.67 3.86
C GLY A 543 17.43 5.04 3.19
N LEU A 544 17.64 4.12 2.25
CA LEU A 544 16.57 3.39 1.60
C LEU A 544 15.83 2.45 2.56
N LEU A 545 16.56 1.75 3.44
CA LEU A 545 15.95 0.91 4.46
C LEU A 545 14.99 1.74 5.33
N PHE A 546 15.45 2.87 5.87
CA PHE A 546 14.65 3.76 6.72
C PHE A 546 13.47 4.40 5.99
N LYS A 547 13.65 4.77 4.72
CA LYS A 547 12.59 5.31 3.86
C LYS A 547 11.48 4.27 3.65
N GLU A 548 11.84 3.03 3.33
CA GLU A 548 10.87 1.96 3.07
C GLU A 548 10.20 1.43 4.34
N THR A 549 10.88 1.49 5.50
CA THR A 549 10.31 1.15 6.81
C THR A 549 9.61 2.34 7.50
N TRP A 550 9.32 3.42 6.78
CA TRP A 550 8.55 4.59 7.25
C TRP A 550 9.15 5.36 8.43
N VAL A 551 10.48 5.29 8.67
CA VAL A 551 11.15 6.13 9.68
C VAL A 551 10.93 7.62 9.38
N PHE A 552 10.95 8.00 8.10
CA PHE A 552 10.73 9.37 7.66
C PHE A 552 9.26 9.78 7.51
N TYR A 553 8.29 8.96 7.93
CA TYR A 553 6.83 9.16 7.75
C TYR A 553 6.31 9.28 6.30
N GLN A 554 7.18 9.47 5.30
CA GLN A 554 6.83 9.67 3.90
C GLN A 554 7.73 8.83 2.99
N LYS A 555 7.12 8.05 2.10
CA LYS A 555 7.84 7.22 1.12
C LYS A 555 8.46 8.00 -0.06
N TYR A 556 8.08 9.26 -0.28
CA TYR A 556 8.43 10.01 -1.50
C TYR A 556 9.51 11.08 -1.31
N LEU A 557 10.32 10.97 -0.25
CA LEU A 557 11.47 11.87 -0.07
C LEU A 557 12.55 11.60 -1.11
N ASP A 558 13.25 12.65 -1.51
CA ASP A 558 14.40 12.56 -2.40
C ASP A 558 15.51 11.71 -1.77
N ASP A 559 16.04 10.74 -2.52
CA ASP A 559 17.06 9.81 -2.03
C ASP A 559 18.29 10.58 -1.52
N ARG A 560 18.68 11.69 -2.17
CA ARG A 560 19.86 12.47 -1.76
C ARG A 560 19.64 13.14 -0.40
N ALA A 561 18.49 13.76 -0.19
CA ALA A 561 18.16 14.39 1.09
C ALA A 561 18.17 13.36 2.25
N VAL A 562 17.60 12.17 2.00
CA VAL A 562 17.61 11.07 2.98
C VAL A 562 19.03 10.61 3.30
N VAL A 563 19.88 10.46 2.28
CA VAL A 563 21.27 10.03 2.45
C VAL A 563 22.10 11.07 3.22
N GLU A 564 21.93 12.35 2.94
CA GLU A 564 22.61 13.41 3.69
C GLU A 564 22.16 13.41 5.17
N GLN A 565 20.87 13.21 5.46
CA GLN A 565 20.39 13.09 6.83
C GLN A 565 21.03 11.89 7.57
N VAL A 566 21.12 10.73 6.91
CA VAL A 566 21.76 9.55 7.48
C VAL A 566 23.25 9.79 7.75
N LYS A 567 23.96 10.50 6.87
CA LYS A 567 25.35 10.90 7.11
C LYS A 567 25.48 11.83 8.31
N GLU A 568 24.61 12.82 8.41
CA GLU A 568 24.58 13.72 9.57
C GLU A 568 24.39 12.92 10.87
N TRP A 569 23.43 12.00 10.91
CA TRP A 569 23.23 11.13 12.07
C TRP A 569 24.44 10.25 12.36
N HIS A 570 25.08 9.66 11.35
CA HIS A 570 26.29 8.86 11.56
C HIS A 570 27.44 9.68 12.17
N ASN A 571 27.64 10.92 11.70
CA ASN A 571 28.68 11.82 12.20
C ASN A 571 28.44 12.33 13.63
N LEU A 572 27.22 12.15 14.16
CA LEU A 572 26.91 12.46 15.56
C LEU A 572 27.30 11.34 16.51
N SER A 573 27.59 10.13 16.01
CA SER A 573 28.09 9.03 16.83
C SER A 573 29.56 9.28 17.20
N PRO A 574 29.96 9.08 18.47
CA PRO A 574 31.38 9.14 18.83
C PRO A 574 32.14 8.06 18.06
N GLU A 575 33.21 8.45 17.35
CA GLU A 575 34.21 7.50 16.86
C GLU A 575 34.75 6.74 18.09
N THR A 576 34.58 5.42 18.11
CA THR A 576 35.15 4.56 19.16
C THR A 576 36.49 4.00 18.71
#